data_AF-A0A6C0BWB2-F1
#
_entry.id   AF-A0A6C0BWB2-F1
#
_cell.length_a   1.000
_cell.length_b   1.000
_cell.length_c   1.000
_cell.angle_alpha   90.00
_cell.angle_beta   90.00
_cell.angle_gamma   90.00
#
_symmetry.space_group_name_H-M   'P 1'
#
loop_
_entity.id
_entity.type
_entity.pdbx_description
1 polymer ?
#
loop_
_entity_poly.entity_id
_entity_poly.type
_entity_poly.pdbx_seq_one_letter_code
_entity_poly.pdbx_strand_id
1 'polypeptide(L)'
;MNTKNNNILQENSKPKKNNHQNIDEYIDYIYSNCEKKMPQIKKTGKVTDENVIIPTTKSYDILLRNNYNLQQLKTIAKHYKMKISGNKNELVNRLYVFLKLSSIIVKIQKIFRGNVQRKYNQLHGPAFLKRELCTNQTDFLTMEEMKDMDSTQFFSFKDTDGFIYGFDVISLYNLILKSGKSIQNPYNRNVIPTSVIHDFKSLIRTSKILKIPIEVDIKDVCDDLSDTKSVELKILDLFQFIDSLGNYSNPEWFLSLVKPQIIKFMRELVDIWNYRAQLPSDVKRMIYPPGGNPFVTLNLNSFMNENNITKLQKMALYYMERIVKSAQDKDHMALGAYYVLGALTLVNPNAAAALPWLFQSVAYF
;
A
#
# COMPACT_ATOMS: atom_id res chain seq x y z
N MET A 1 89.11 1.95 12.19
CA MET A 1 89.26 0.73 11.38
C MET A 1 87.87 0.17 11.08
N ASN A 2 87.48 0.14 9.81
CA ASN A 2 86.64 -0.85 9.07
C ASN A 2 85.64 -1.72 9.88
N THR A 3 84.37 -1.97 9.50
CA THR A 3 83.65 -1.89 8.22
C THR A 3 82.17 -2.31 8.42
N LYS A 4 81.28 -1.84 7.53
CA LYS A 4 80.06 -2.49 6.96
C LYS A 4 78.72 -2.52 7.72
N ASN A 5 77.80 -1.68 7.20
CA ASN A 5 76.46 -1.95 6.65
C ASN A 5 75.56 -3.04 7.25
N ASN A 6 74.31 -2.67 7.55
CA ASN A 6 73.18 -3.05 6.68
C ASN A 6 71.89 -2.23 6.98
N ASN A 7 71.43 -1.54 5.93
CA ASN A 7 70.07 -1.03 5.76
C ASN A 7 69.09 -2.21 5.66
N ILE A 8 67.97 -2.16 6.40
CA ILE A 8 66.73 -2.82 5.99
C ILE A 8 65.59 -1.80 6.19
N LEU A 9 65.22 -1.16 5.09
CA LEU A 9 63.95 -0.46 4.92
C LEU A 9 62.82 -1.50 4.94
N GLN A 10 61.91 -1.39 5.91
CA GLN A 10 60.56 -1.95 5.77
C GLN A 10 59.64 -0.84 5.26
N GLU A 11 59.48 -0.76 3.94
CA GLU A 11 58.38 -0.01 3.33
C GLU A 11 57.07 -0.78 3.56
N ASN A 12 56.27 -0.28 4.49
CA ASN A 12 54.86 -0.63 4.62
C ASN A 12 54.10 -0.15 3.37
N SER A 13 53.78 -1.06 2.45
CA SER A 13 52.93 -0.79 1.30
C SER A 13 51.49 -0.47 1.76
N LYS A 14 51.14 0.82 1.79
CA LYS A 14 49.75 1.29 1.97
C LYS A 14 48.85 0.78 0.83
N PRO A 15 47.58 0.41 1.11
CA PRO A 15 46.66 -0.01 0.06
C PRO A 15 46.33 1.17 -0.85
N LYS A 16 46.61 1.04 -2.15
CA LYS A 16 46.21 2.02 -3.18
C LYS A 16 44.69 2.14 -3.20
N LYS A 17 44.17 3.33 -2.89
CA LYS A 17 42.77 3.71 -3.13
C LYS A 17 42.54 3.72 -4.64
N ASN A 18 41.72 2.81 -5.16
CA ASN A 18 41.26 2.86 -6.54
C ASN A 18 40.02 3.77 -6.64
N ASN A 19 40.16 4.88 -7.36
CA ASN A 19 39.06 5.71 -7.84
C ASN A 19 38.43 5.04 -9.07
N HIS A 20 37.52 4.08 -8.88
CA HIS A 20 36.64 3.67 -9.98
C HIS A 20 35.49 4.68 -10.04
N GLN A 21 35.53 5.57 -11.03
CA GLN A 21 34.49 6.61 -11.21
C GLN A 21 33.22 6.05 -11.86
N ASN A 22 33.29 4.86 -12.49
CA ASN A 22 32.15 4.18 -13.12
C ASN A 22 31.94 2.76 -12.54
N ILE A 23 30.67 2.38 -12.32
CA ILE A 23 30.27 1.05 -11.83
C ILE A 23 30.71 -0.06 -12.80
N ASP A 24 30.63 0.19 -14.11
CA ASP A 24 30.99 -0.80 -15.13
C ASP A 24 32.49 -1.11 -15.08
N GLU A 25 33.34 -0.09 -14.93
CA GLU A 25 34.79 -0.25 -14.76
C GLU A 25 35.12 -1.08 -13.51
N TYR A 26 34.38 -0.90 -12.42
CA TYR A 26 34.57 -1.68 -11.20
C TYR A 26 34.15 -3.15 -11.38
N ILE A 27 33.04 -3.39 -12.09
CA ILE A 27 32.59 -4.75 -12.42
C ILE A 27 33.67 -5.44 -13.26
N ASP A 28 34.14 -4.79 -14.33
CA ASP A 28 35.19 -5.34 -15.21
C ASP A 28 36.48 -5.62 -14.45
N TYR A 29 36.86 -4.74 -13.52
CA TYR A 29 38.00 -4.95 -12.64
C TYR A 29 37.84 -6.20 -11.76
N ILE A 30 36.69 -6.38 -11.10
CA ILE A 30 36.43 -7.57 -10.26
C ILE A 30 36.47 -8.84 -11.10
N TYR A 31 35.80 -8.84 -12.25
CA TYR A 31 35.75 -10.00 -13.14
C TYR A 31 37.14 -10.38 -13.63
N SER A 32 37.90 -9.40 -14.13
CA SER A 32 39.28 -9.59 -14.60
C SER A 32 40.20 -10.12 -13.50
N ASN A 33 40.08 -9.62 -12.27
CA ASN A 33 40.88 -10.12 -11.15
C ASN A 33 40.50 -11.53 -10.72
N CYS A 34 39.22 -11.88 -10.78
CA CYS A 34 38.76 -13.24 -10.48
C CYS A 34 39.28 -14.24 -11.52
N GLU A 35 39.28 -13.85 -12.80
CA GLU A 35 39.84 -14.65 -13.90
C GLU A 35 41.35 -14.84 -13.75
N LYS A 36 42.11 -13.78 -13.45
CA LYS A 36 43.57 -13.86 -13.22
C LYS A 36 43.96 -14.79 -12.06
N LYS A 37 43.10 -14.91 -11.04
CA LYS A 37 43.33 -15.76 -9.85
C LYS A 37 42.74 -17.17 -10.01
N MET A 38 42.23 -17.52 -11.19
CA MET A 38 41.62 -18.82 -11.44
C MET A 38 42.70 -19.92 -11.38
N PRO A 39 42.49 -20.99 -10.58
CA PRO A 39 43.51 -22.02 -10.41
C PRO A 39 43.61 -22.88 -11.67
N GLN A 40 44.85 -23.20 -12.04
CA GLN A 40 45.14 -24.11 -13.15
C GLN A 40 45.18 -25.54 -12.61
N ILE A 41 44.14 -26.33 -12.90
CA ILE A 41 43.98 -27.70 -12.39
C ILE A 41 44.01 -28.68 -13.56
N LYS A 42 44.73 -29.81 -13.40
CA LYS A 42 44.68 -30.91 -14.36
C LYS A 42 43.28 -31.52 -14.36
N LYS A 43 42.66 -31.59 -15.55
CA LYS A 43 41.31 -32.11 -15.69
C LYS A 43 41.30 -33.63 -15.53
N THR A 44 40.41 -34.13 -14.69
CA THR A 44 39.97 -35.52 -14.73
C THR A 44 39.15 -35.74 -16.01
N GLY A 45 39.00 -37.00 -16.42
CA GLY A 45 38.53 -37.42 -17.75
C GLY A 45 37.25 -36.75 -18.28
N LYS A 46 36.92 -37.07 -19.54
CA LYS A 46 35.76 -36.50 -20.24
C LYS A 46 34.44 -36.85 -19.52
N VAL A 47 33.58 -35.86 -19.32
CA VAL A 47 32.26 -36.04 -18.71
C VAL A 47 31.28 -36.59 -19.76
N THR A 48 30.64 -37.73 -19.47
CA THR A 48 29.54 -38.28 -20.26
C THR A 48 28.26 -37.50 -20.02
N ASP A 49 27.34 -37.50 -20.99
CA ASP A 49 26.11 -36.68 -20.92
C ASP A 49 25.18 -37.09 -19.76
N GLU A 50 25.21 -38.36 -19.35
CA GLU A 50 24.48 -38.89 -18.18
C GLU A 50 25.00 -38.37 -16.84
N ASN A 51 26.27 -37.92 -16.78
CA ASN A 51 26.95 -37.48 -15.56
C ASN A 51 27.07 -35.95 -15.45
N VAL A 52 26.31 -35.19 -16.25
CA VAL A 52 26.39 -33.73 -16.28
C VAL A 52 25.67 -33.14 -15.06
N ILE A 53 26.45 -32.79 -14.03
CA ILE A 53 25.97 -32.05 -12.87
C ILE A 53 26.09 -30.54 -13.15
N ILE A 54 25.00 -29.79 -12.91
CA ILE A 54 25.01 -28.32 -12.97
C ILE A 54 25.76 -27.78 -11.75
N PRO A 55 26.91 -27.12 -11.92
CA PRO A 55 27.71 -26.61 -10.80
C PRO A 55 26.96 -25.48 -10.08
N THR A 56 27.07 -25.42 -8.75
CA THR A 56 26.42 -24.40 -7.91
C THR A 56 27.44 -23.44 -7.32
N THR A 57 27.00 -22.44 -6.55
CA THR A 57 27.89 -21.54 -5.78
C THR A 57 28.76 -22.26 -4.74
N LYS A 58 28.44 -23.51 -4.40
CA LYS A 58 29.24 -24.35 -3.49
C LYS A 58 30.18 -25.31 -4.22
N SER A 59 29.90 -25.63 -5.48
CA SER A 59 30.57 -26.69 -6.26
C SER A 59 31.12 -26.19 -7.60
N TYR A 60 31.46 -24.91 -7.69
CA TYR A 60 31.96 -24.28 -8.91
C TYR A 60 33.35 -24.81 -9.33
N ASP A 61 34.09 -25.45 -8.42
CA ASP A 61 35.37 -26.12 -8.68
C ASP A 61 35.26 -27.30 -9.64
N ILE A 62 34.08 -27.90 -9.76
CA ILE A 62 33.80 -28.99 -10.72
C ILE A 62 34.04 -28.51 -12.16
N LEU A 63 33.80 -27.24 -12.48
CA LEU A 63 34.08 -26.65 -13.80
C LEU A 63 35.57 -26.73 -14.19
N LEU A 64 36.46 -26.74 -13.19
CA LEU A 64 37.90 -26.79 -13.40
C LEU A 64 38.44 -28.21 -13.39
N ARG A 65 37.83 -29.08 -12.58
CA ARG A 65 38.24 -30.48 -12.43
C ARG A 65 37.81 -31.33 -13.61
N ASN A 66 36.66 -31.05 -14.20
CA ASN A 66 36.08 -31.92 -15.23
C ASN A 66 36.27 -31.38 -16.66
N ASN A 67 36.40 -32.30 -17.62
CA ASN A 67 36.54 -31.94 -19.03
C ASN A 67 35.18 -31.93 -19.76
N TYR A 68 34.42 -30.84 -19.60
CA TYR A 68 33.13 -30.63 -20.27
C TYR A 68 33.24 -30.39 -21.78
N ASN A 69 32.26 -30.85 -22.56
CA ASN A 69 32.12 -30.48 -23.97
C ASN A 69 31.44 -29.10 -24.12
N LEU A 70 31.48 -28.52 -25.33
CA LEU A 70 30.92 -27.17 -25.57
C LEU A 70 29.40 -27.13 -25.35
N GLN A 71 28.69 -28.19 -25.73
CA GLN A 71 27.23 -28.27 -25.62
C GLN A 71 26.80 -28.31 -24.15
N GLN A 72 27.48 -29.10 -23.32
CA GLN A 72 27.29 -29.17 -21.87
C GLN A 72 27.50 -27.81 -21.21
N LEU A 73 28.56 -27.09 -21.58
CA LEU A 73 28.81 -25.74 -21.06
C LEU A 73 27.73 -24.74 -21.48
N LYS A 74 27.22 -24.83 -22.71
CA LYS A 74 26.08 -24.02 -23.17
C LYS A 74 24.81 -24.33 -22.38
N THR A 75 24.55 -25.59 -22.05
CA THR A 75 23.43 -25.99 -21.19
C THR A 75 23.55 -25.38 -19.79
N ILE A 76 24.73 -25.45 -19.18
CA ILE A 76 24.99 -24.84 -17.86
C ILE A 76 24.84 -23.31 -17.93
N ALA A 77 25.38 -22.65 -18.96
CA ALA A 77 25.23 -21.21 -19.15
C ALA A 77 23.76 -20.81 -19.35
N LYS A 78 22.97 -21.60 -20.08
CA LYS A 78 21.53 -21.38 -20.26
C LYS A 78 20.76 -21.48 -18.94
N HIS A 79 21.09 -22.45 -18.08
CA HIS A 79 20.48 -22.60 -16.76
C HIS A 79 20.64 -21.33 -15.90
N TYR A 80 21.82 -20.69 -15.95
CA TYR A 80 22.10 -19.44 -15.24
C TYR A 80 21.74 -18.17 -16.02
N LYS A 81 21.06 -18.29 -17.17
CA LYS A 81 20.67 -17.17 -18.06
C LYS A 81 21.88 -16.32 -18.50
N MET A 82 23.03 -16.95 -18.69
CA MET A 82 24.26 -16.30 -19.14
C MET A 82 24.44 -16.38 -20.66
N LYS A 83 25.30 -15.52 -21.21
CA LYS A 83 25.70 -15.53 -22.63
C LYS A 83 26.31 -16.90 -23.01
N ILE A 84 25.71 -17.55 -24.02
CA ILE A 84 26.09 -18.89 -24.51
C ILE A 84 27.13 -18.90 -25.64
N SER A 85 27.44 -17.74 -26.22
CA SER A 85 28.43 -17.63 -27.29
C SER A 85 29.86 -17.70 -26.75
N GLY A 86 30.79 -18.06 -27.63
CA GLY A 86 32.23 -18.07 -27.34
C GLY A 86 32.86 -19.45 -27.43
N ASN A 87 34.17 -19.49 -27.26
CA ASN A 87 34.92 -20.73 -27.22
C ASN A 87 34.76 -21.45 -25.85
N LYS A 88 35.25 -22.68 -25.78
CA LYS A 88 35.15 -23.50 -24.56
C LYS A 88 35.78 -22.84 -23.33
N ASN A 89 36.93 -22.19 -23.48
CA ASN A 89 37.63 -21.55 -22.37
C ASN A 89 36.88 -20.31 -21.88
N GLU A 90 36.36 -19.49 -22.81
CA GLU A 90 35.54 -18.32 -22.48
C GLU A 90 34.29 -18.71 -21.67
N LEU A 91 33.61 -19.81 -22.06
CA LEU A 91 32.45 -20.30 -21.33
C LEU A 91 32.80 -20.81 -19.94
N VAL A 92 33.91 -21.56 -19.81
CA VAL A 92 34.39 -22.04 -18.50
C VAL A 92 34.74 -20.85 -17.59
N ASN A 93 35.52 -19.88 -18.08
CA ASN A 93 35.92 -18.71 -17.32
C ASN A 93 34.70 -17.90 -16.86
N ARG A 94 33.76 -17.64 -17.79
CA ARG A 94 32.52 -16.91 -17.49
C ARG A 94 31.69 -17.59 -16.41
N LEU A 95 31.46 -18.89 -16.54
CA LEU A 95 30.71 -19.68 -15.56
C LEU A 95 31.42 -19.73 -14.20
N TYR A 96 32.72 -19.97 -14.21
CA TYR A 96 33.52 -20.04 -12.98
C TYR A 96 33.51 -18.71 -12.23
N VAL A 97 33.82 -17.60 -12.91
CA VAL A 97 33.85 -16.26 -12.31
C VAL A 97 32.47 -15.91 -11.75
N PHE A 98 31.40 -16.14 -12.51
CA PHE A 98 30.03 -15.89 -12.05
C PHE A 98 29.70 -16.68 -10.77
N LEU A 99 29.93 -17.99 -10.75
CA LEU A 99 29.60 -18.82 -9.58
C LEU A 99 30.51 -18.50 -8.38
N LYS A 100 31.79 -18.21 -8.62
CA LYS A 100 32.75 -17.82 -7.58
C LYS A 100 32.35 -16.50 -6.93
N LEU A 101 32.09 -15.46 -7.71
CA LEU A 101 31.64 -14.16 -7.20
C LEU A 101 30.26 -14.28 -6.54
N SER A 102 29.36 -15.10 -7.10
CA SER A 102 28.07 -15.41 -6.49
C SER A 102 28.21 -16.07 -5.12
N SER A 103 29.20 -16.96 -4.93
CA SER A 103 29.48 -17.57 -3.62
C SER A 103 29.90 -16.54 -2.56
N ILE A 104 30.57 -15.47 -2.98
CA ILE A 104 31.02 -14.38 -2.11
C ILE A 104 29.86 -13.43 -1.81
N ILE A 105 29.12 -12.99 -2.83
CA ILE A 105 28.03 -12.03 -2.65
C ILE A 105 26.91 -12.60 -1.77
N VAL A 106 26.62 -13.91 -1.87
CA VAL A 106 25.64 -14.58 -1.00
C VAL A 106 26.02 -14.46 0.48
N LYS A 107 27.32 -14.53 0.82
CA LYS A 107 27.79 -14.36 2.21
C LYS A 107 27.59 -12.92 2.69
N ILE A 108 27.91 -11.94 1.84
CA ILE A 108 27.72 -10.52 2.14
C ILE A 108 26.22 -10.23 2.34
N GLN A 109 25.38 -10.67 1.41
CA GLN A 109 23.94 -10.52 1.50
C GLN A 109 23.36 -11.19 2.75
N LYS A 110 23.87 -12.37 3.15
CA LYS A 110 23.47 -13.04 4.39
C LYS A 110 23.76 -12.16 5.61
N ILE A 111 24.96 -11.59 5.70
CA ILE A 111 25.34 -10.69 6.81
C ILE A 111 24.45 -9.45 6.82
N PHE A 112 24.24 -8.83 5.66
CA PHE A 112 23.39 -7.65 5.52
C PHE A 112 21.94 -7.93 5.94
N ARG A 113 21.31 -8.98 5.40
CA ARG A 113 19.95 -9.38 5.79
C ARG A 113 19.84 -9.64 7.28
N GLY A 114 20.82 -10.33 7.87
CA GLY A 114 20.86 -10.54 9.31
C GLY A 114 21.00 -9.25 10.12
N ASN A 115 21.74 -8.25 9.61
CA ASN A 115 21.84 -6.95 10.26
C ASN A 115 20.50 -6.21 10.26
N VAL A 116 19.80 -6.19 9.12
CA VAL A 116 18.47 -5.58 9.01
C VAL A 116 17.47 -6.26 9.94
N GLN A 117 17.46 -7.60 9.99
CA GLN A 117 16.60 -8.35 10.91
C GLN A 117 16.90 -8.05 12.38
N ARG A 118 18.18 -8.00 12.78
CA ARG A 118 18.55 -7.66 14.16
C ARG A 118 18.14 -6.24 14.53
N LYS A 119 18.30 -5.29 13.60
CA LYS A 119 17.84 -3.91 13.81
C LYS A 119 16.31 -3.86 13.95
N TYR A 120 15.57 -4.60 13.13
CA TYR A 120 14.11 -4.74 13.25
C TYR A 120 13.71 -5.24 14.65
N ASN A 121 14.31 -6.34 15.12
CA ASN A 121 14.03 -6.89 16.45
C ASN A 121 14.35 -5.90 17.58
N GLN A 122 15.42 -5.10 17.44
CA GLN A 122 15.77 -4.06 18.42
C GLN A 122 14.75 -2.91 18.45
N LEU A 123 14.16 -2.57 17.31
CA LEU A 123 13.18 -1.47 17.20
C LEU A 123 11.86 -1.79 17.89
N HIS A 124 11.52 -3.05 18.14
CA HIS A 124 10.36 -3.42 18.96
C HIS A 124 10.53 -3.09 20.45
N GLY A 125 11.76 -2.77 20.88
CA GLY A 125 12.05 -2.30 22.22
C GLY A 125 12.35 -3.39 23.25
N PRO A 126 12.50 -3.00 24.53
CA PRO A 126 13.12 -3.82 25.57
C PRO A 126 12.32 -5.06 25.96
N ALA A 127 10.99 -5.04 25.82
CA ALA A 127 10.11 -6.17 26.16
C ALA A 127 9.74 -7.02 24.94
N PHE A 128 10.45 -6.89 23.81
CA PHE A 128 10.16 -7.68 22.61
C PHE A 128 10.28 -9.19 22.83
N LEU A 129 11.36 -9.65 23.46
CA LEU A 129 11.58 -11.08 23.71
C LEU A 129 11.01 -11.56 25.05
N LYS A 130 10.77 -10.65 25.99
CA LYS A 130 10.31 -10.94 27.36
C LYS A 130 9.16 -10.00 27.69
N ARG A 131 7.93 -10.44 27.38
CA ARG A 131 6.70 -9.68 27.59
C ARG A 131 6.44 -9.34 29.06
N GLU A 132 6.91 -10.20 29.96
CA GLU A 132 6.81 -10.03 31.43
C GLU A 132 7.50 -8.77 31.96
N LEU A 133 8.36 -8.13 31.17
CA LEU A 133 8.97 -6.85 31.53
C LEU A 133 7.99 -5.68 31.41
N CYS A 134 6.86 -5.86 30.72
CA CYS A 134 5.82 -4.83 30.60
C CYS A 134 5.11 -4.62 31.95
N THR A 135 4.84 -3.36 32.26
CA THR A 135 4.12 -2.94 33.46
C THR A 135 2.62 -3.11 33.29
N ASN A 136 2.13 -2.88 32.07
CA ASN A 136 0.74 -3.13 31.68
C ASN A 136 0.56 -4.57 31.20
N GLN A 137 -0.58 -5.17 31.54
CA GLN A 137 -0.94 -6.54 31.13
C GLN A 137 -1.61 -6.56 29.75
N THR A 138 -2.42 -5.56 29.44
CA THR A 138 -3.21 -5.43 28.20
C THR A 138 -2.87 -4.16 27.46
N ASP A 139 -3.16 -4.14 26.15
CA ASP A 139 -3.12 -2.93 25.33
C ASP A 139 -4.31 -2.01 25.66
N PHE A 140 -4.12 -0.69 25.48
CA PHE A 140 -5.10 0.32 25.87
C PHE A 140 -6.26 0.49 24.89
N LEU A 141 -6.11 0.05 23.63
CA LEU A 141 -7.13 0.19 22.59
C LEU A 141 -7.65 -1.18 22.15
N THR A 142 -6.77 -2.13 21.79
CA THR A 142 -7.21 -3.46 21.34
C THR A 142 -7.63 -4.35 22.51
N MET A 143 -7.24 -4.01 23.74
CA MET A 143 -7.45 -4.80 24.95
C MET A 143 -6.80 -6.20 24.89
N GLU A 144 -5.94 -6.44 23.91
CA GLU A 144 -5.21 -7.70 23.77
C GLU A 144 -4.14 -7.82 24.87
N GLU A 145 -3.96 -9.02 25.40
CA GLU A 145 -2.93 -9.29 26.40
C GLU A 145 -1.52 -9.27 25.77
N MET A 146 -0.56 -8.64 26.44
CA MET A 146 0.82 -8.51 25.97
C MET A 146 1.51 -9.86 25.71
N LYS A 147 1.08 -10.91 26.42
CA LYS A 147 1.60 -12.28 26.29
C LYS A 147 1.11 -12.99 25.02
N ASP A 148 -0.10 -12.66 24.55
CA ASP A 148 -0.77 -13.34 23.45
C ASP A 148 -0.58 -12.60 22.13
N MET A 149 -0.21 -11.31 22.19
CA MET A 149 0.02 -10.44 21.04
C MET A 149 1.12 -10.96 20.10
N ASP A 150 0.79 -10.96 18.81
CA ASP A 150 1.72 -11.35 17.75
C ASP A 150 3.02 -10.51 17.82
N SER A 151 4.15 -11.18 17.59
CA SER A 151 5.46 -10.54 17.69
C SER A 151 5.61 -9.36 16.73
N THR A 152 5.00 -9.43 15.54
CA THR A 152 5.07 -8.36 14.54
C THR A 152 4.19 -7.16 14.90
N GLN A 153 3.13 -7.37 15.69
CA GLN A 153 2.19 -6.33 16.15
C GLN A 153 2.55 -5.70 17.49
N PHE A 154 3.62 -6.13 18.14
CA PHE A 154 3.99 -5.58 19.44
C PHE A 154 5.01 -4.44 19.34
N PHE A 155 4.94 -3.46 20.22
CA PHE A 155 5.99 -2.49 20.46
C PHE A 155 6.14 -2.21 21.95
N SER A 156 7.33 -1.91 22.42
CA SER A 156 7.56 -1.48 23.80
C SER A 156 8.59 -0.38 23.89
N PHE A 157 8.51 0.43 24.94
CA PHE A 157 9.58 1.34 25.30
C PHE A 157 9.67 1.52 26.82
N LYS A 158 10.85 1.91 27.28
CA LYS A 158 11.06 2.33 28.66
C LYS A 158 10.77 3.82 28.77
N ASP A 159 9.82 4.18 29.61
CA ASP A 159 9.40 5.56 29.80
C ASP A 159 10.32 6.28 30.82
N THR A 160 10.11 7.58 30.95
CA THR A 160 10.87 8.51 31.83
C THR A 160 10.74 8.18 33.31
N ASP A 161 9.67 7.49 33.72
CA ASP A 161 9.47 6.97 35.07
C ASP A 161 10.25 5.66 35.35
N GLY A 162 10.93 5.11 34.33
CA GLY A 162 11.72 3.90 34.44
C GLY A 162 10.92 2.60 34.23
N PHE A 163 9.61 2.68 34.03
CA PHE A 163 8.76 1.53 33.72
C PHE A 163 8.79 1.22 32.23
N ILE A 164 8.54 -0.04 31.88
CA ILE A 164 8.43 -0.48 30.48
C ILE A 164 6.95 -0.68 30.17
N TYR A 165 6.48 -0.07 29.08
CA TYR A 165 5.12 -0.22 28.60
C TYR A 165 5.11 -0.92 27.25
N GLY A 166 4.19 -1.87 27.10
CA GLY A 166 3.92 -2.59 25.86
C GLY A 166 2.67 -2.04 25.18
N PHE A 167 2.67 -2.09 23.86
CA PHE A 167 1.63 -1.55 23.00
C PHE A 167 1.42 -2.47 21.80
N ASP A 168 0.18 -2.54 21.36
CA ASP A 168 -0.12 -2.94 20.00
C ASP A 168 0.34 -1.83 19.03
N VAL A 169 0.94 -2.22 17.91
CA VAL A 169 1.41 -1.33 16.85
C VAL A 169 0.26 -0.53 16.26
N ILE A 170 -0.92 -1.12 16.06
CA ILE A 170 -2.13 -0.42 15.61
C ILE A 170 -2.49 0.67 16.62
N SER A 171 -2.54 0.33 17.90
CA SER A 171 -2.90 1.24 18.97
C SER A 171 -1.96 2.42 19.08
N LEU A 172 -0.65 2.15 19.11
CA LEU A 172 0.36 3.20 19.18
C LEU A 172 0.40 4.06 17.90
N TYR A 173 0.21 3.46 16.73
CA TYR A 173 0.13 4.20 15.47
C TYR A 173 -1.03 5.19 15.47
N ASN A 174 -2.21 4.74 15.87
CA ASN A 174 -3.41 5.58 15.93
C ASN A 174 -3.32 6.66 17.00
N LEU A 175 -2.70 6.36 18.15
CA LEU A 175 -2.38 7.36 19.17
C LEU A 175 -1.49 8.46 18.58
N ILE A 176 -0.41 8.09 17.88
CA ILE A 176 0.52 9.06 17.28
C ILE A 176 -0.17 9.90 16.18
N LEU A 177 -1.05 9.30 15.38
CA LEU A 177 -1.78 10.01 14.33
C LEU A 177 -2.83 10.98 14.87
N LYS A 178 -3.61 10.57 15.89
CA LYS A 178 -4.71 11.35 16.45
C LYS A 178 -4.22 12.41 17.45
N SER A 179 -3.03 12.23 18.01
CA SER A 179 -2.44 13.20 18.93
C SER A 179 -1.91 14.43 18.20
N GLY A 180 -2.12 15.60 18.81
CA GLY A 180 -1.60 16.88 18.32
C GLY A 180 -0.11 17.08 18.65
N LYS A 181 0.25 18.28 19.13
CA LYS A 181 1.65 18.67 19.38
C LYS A 181 2.38 17.87 20.47
N SER A 182 1.65 17.25 21.40
CA SER A 182 2.22 16.47 22.51
C SER A 182 1.54 15.12 22.60
N ILE A 183 2.29 14.07 22.30
CA ILE A 183 1.82 12.68 22.42
C ILE A 183 2.12 12.20 23.83
N GLN A 184 1.09 11.76 24.54
CA GLN A 184 1.21 11.26 25.91
C GLN A 184 0.98 9.75 25.95
N ASN A 185 1.70 9.06 26.82
CA ASN A 185 1.51 7.65 27.10
C ASN A 185 0.15 7.45 27.82
N PRO A 186 -0.75 6.58 27.32
CA PRO A 186 -2.09 6.41 27.86
C PRO A 186 -2.13 5.88 29.30
N TYR A 187 -1.06 5.21 29.78
CA TYR A 187 -1.03 4.60 31.10
C TYR A 187 -0.61 5.57 32.22
N ASN A 188 0.27 6.52 31.94
CA ASN A 188 0.86 7.43 32.95
C ASN A 188 0.80 8.92 32.56
N ARG A 189 0.32 9.24 31.35
CA ARG A 189 0.23 10.58 30.74
C ARG A 189 1.57 11.31 30.57
N ASN A 190 2.69 10.62 30.73
CA ASN A 190 4.01 11.17 30.44
C ASN A 190 4.15 11.42 28.93
N VAL A 191 4.90 12.45 28.56
CA VAL A 191 5.14 12.76 27.14
C VAL A 191 6.05 11.69 26.55
N ILE A 192 5.62 11.07 25.45
CA ILE A 192 6.41 10.05 24.77
C ILE A 192 7.63 10.73 24.11
N PRO A 193 8.86 10.27 24.41
CA PRO A 193 10.06 10.86 23.82
C PRO A 193 10.07 10.78 22.29
N THR A 194 10.63 11.80 21.64
CA THR A 194 10.73 11.85 20.16
C THR A 194 11.56 10.72 19.58
N SER A 195 12.55 10.20 20.33
CA SER A 195 13.33 9.02 19.96
C SER A 195 12.47 7.77 19.81
N VAL A 196 11.51 7.56 20.72
CA VAL A 196 10.57 6.44 20.67
C VAL A 196 9.71 6.52 19.41
N ILE A 197 9.21 7.72 19.08
CA ILE A 197 8.41 7.95 17.86
C ILE A 197 9.26 7.68 16.62
N HIS A 198 10.54 8.09 16.62
CA HIS A 198 11.46 7.82 15.53
C HIS A 198 11.74 6.32 15.37
N ASP A 199 11.95 5.60 16.46
CA ASP A 199 12.18 4.16 16.45
C ASP A 199 10.94 3.41 15.97
N PHE A 200 9.76 3.81 16.41
CA PHE A 200 8.48 3.28 15.94
C PHE A 200 8.29 3.49 14.43
N LYS A 201 8.54 4.71 13.91
CA LYS A 201 8.51 4.97 12.46
C LYS A 201 9.55 4.13 11.71
N SER A 202 10.72 3.93 12.31
CA SER A 202 11.81 3.10 11.74
C SER A 202 11.42 1.62 11.72
N LEU A 203 10.66 1.14 12.71
CA LEU A 203 10.12 -0.22 12.75
C LEU A 203 9.22 -0.46 11.54
N ILE A 204 8.23 0.41 11.32
CA ILE A 204 7.28 0.32 10.19
C ILE A 204 8.00 0.41 8.85
N ARG A 205 9.05 1.24 8.73
CA ARG A 205 9.84 1.32 7.48
C ARG A 205 10.65 0.04 7.25
N THR A 206 11.22 -0.51 8.31
CA THR A 206 12.07 -1.70 8.24
C THR A 206 11.24 -2.96 7.96
N SER A 207 10.03 -3.07 8.52
CA SER A 207 9.10 -4.16 8.22
C SER A 207 8.76 -4.23 6.73
N LYS A 208 8.52 -3.08 6.09
CA LYS A 208 8.28 -2.98 4.63
C LYS A 208 9.47 -3.48 3.81
N ILE A 209 10.70 -3.17 4.22
CA ILE A 209 11.92 -3.68 3.56
C ILE A 209 12.01 -5.20 3.69
N LEU A 210 11.66 -5.74 4.86
CA LEU A 210 11.67 -7.17 5.14
C LEU A 210 10.42 -7.91 4.61
N LYS A 211 9.42 -7.18 4.09
CA LYS A 211 8.10 -7.69 3.69
C LYS A 211 7.36 -8.40 4.83
N ILE A 212 7.54 -7.91 6.06
CA ILE A 212 6.80 -8.37 7.23
C ILE A 212 5.49 -7.57 7.29
N PRO A 213 4.31 -8.24 7.25
CA PRO A 213 3.05 -7.54 7.34
C PRO A 213 2.91 -6.93 8.74
N ILE A 214 2.56 -5.65 8.79
CA ILE A 214 2.18 -4.96 10.02
C ILE A 214 0.85 -4.28 9.75
N GLU A 215 -0.15 -4.57 10.57
CA GLU A 215 -1.42 -3.86 10.55
C GLU A 215 -1.25 -2.52 11.28
N VAL A 216 -1.76 -1.44 10.68
CA VAL A 216 -1.72 -0.09 11.25
C VAL A 216 -3.07 0.62 11.17
N ASP A 217 -3.95 0.12 10.31
CA ASP A 217 -5.29 0.61 10.12
C ASP A 217 -6.21 -0.10 11.12
N ILE A 218 -7.03 0.66 11.83
CA ILE A 218 -8.14 0.07 12.59
C ILE A 218 -9.14 -0.41 11.53
N LYS A 219 -9.26 -1.73 11.36
CA LYS A 219 -10.37 -2.30 10.58
C LYS A 219 -11.62 -2.17 11.44
N ASP A 220 -12.23 -0.98 11.42
CA ASP A 220 -13.50 -0.79 12.10
C ASP A 220 -14.56 -1.60 11.33
N VAL A 221 -15.09 -2.67 11.94
CA VAL A 221 -16.36 -3.28 11.51
C VAL A 221 -17.48 -2.21 11.55
N CYS A 222 -17.27 -1.16 12.33
CA CYS A 222 -18.07 0.06 12.38
C CYS A 222 -17.84 1.04 11.22
N ASP A 223 -16.81 0.93 10.38
CA ASP A 223 -16.59 1.93 9.32
C ASP A 223 -17.60 1.72 8.19
N ASP A 224 -17.86 0.47 7.80
CA ASP A 224 -18.92 0.16 6.83
C ASP A 224 -20.33 0.45 7.39
N LEU A 225 -20.55 0.16 8.69
CA LEU A 225 -21.84 0.42 9.37
C LEU A 225 -22.06 1.90 9.70
N SER A 226 -21.00 2.66 9.98
CA SER A 226 -21.08 4.10 10.24
C SER A 226 -21.20 4.87 8.93
N ASP A 227 -20.58 4.40 7.85
CA ASP A 227 -20.76 4.97 6.52
C ASP A 227 -22.18 4.77 6.00
N THR A 228 -22.75 3.58 6.15
CA THR A 228 -24.16 3.34 5.80
C THR A 228 -25.08 4.18 6.67
N LYS A 229 -24.88 4.20 7.99
CA LYS A 229 -25.70 5.00 8.91
C LYS A 229 -25.58 6.50 8.67
N SER A 230 -24.38 6.99 8.37
CA SER A 230 -24.12 8.40 8.03
C SER A 230 -24.83 8.80 6.74
N VAL A 231 -24.83 7.92 5.74
CA VAL A 231 -25.57 8.13 4.49
C VAL A 231 -27.07 8.12 4.73
N GLU A 232 -27.57 7.17 5.50
CA GLU A 232 -28.99 7.11 5.91
C GLU A 232 -29.43 8.39 6.61
N LEU A 233 -28.66 8.89 7.58
CA LEU A 233 -28.97 10.12 8.30
C LEU A 233 -29.00 11.33 7.36
N LYS A 234 -28.05 11.46 6.43
CA LYS A 234 -28.06 12.58 5.47
C LYS A 234 -29.21 12.48 4.46
N ILE A 235 -29.61 11.27 4.07
CA ILE A 235 -30.79 11.06 3.23
C ILE A 235 -32.03 11.49 4.02
N LEU A 236 -32.16 11.09 5.28
CA LEU A 236 -33.24 11.53 6.15
C LEU A 236 -33.29 13.06 6.26
N ASP A 237 -32.16 13.72 6.52
CA ASP A 237 -32.06 15.18 6.61
C ASP A 237 -32.49 15.87 5.30
N LEU A 238 -32.10 15.31 4.15
CA LEU A 238 -32.50 15.84 2.85
C LEU A 238 -34.01 15.73 2.63
N PHE A 239 -34.62 14.60 2.98
CA PHE A 239 -36.06 14.39 2.82
C PHE A 239 -36.87 15.27 3.79
N GLN A 240 -36.41 15.43 5.03
CA GLN A 240 -37.01 16.40 5.96
C GLN A 240 -36.90 17.84 5.44
N PHE A 241 -35.78 18.18 4.80
CA PHE A 241 -35.63 19.47 4.14
C PHE A 241 -36.63 19.62 2.98
N ILE A 242 -36.78 18.60 2.14
CA ILE A 242 -37.79 18.57 1.07
C ILE A 242 -39.21 18.76 1.64
N ASP A 243 -39.53 18.13 2.77
CA ASP A 243 -40.82 18.30 3.44
C ASP A 243 -41.04 19.73 3.94
N SER A 244 -39.99 20.37 4.47
CA SER A 244 -40.05 21.78 4.90
C SER A 244 -40.31 22.77 3.74
N LEU A 245 -40.05 22.35 2.50
CA LEU A 245 -40.38 23.09 1.29
C LEU A 245 -41.86 22.95 0.89
N GLY A 246 -42.64 22.11 1.58
CA GLY A 246 -44.07 21.90 1.35
C GLY A 246 -44.39 20.63 0.55
N ASN A 247 -43.41 19.74 0.36
CA ASN A 247 -43.61 18.47 -0.33
C ASN A 247 -43.92 17.35 0.67
N TYR A 248 -44.59 16.29 0.22
CA TYR A 248 -44.67 15.05 0.98
C TYR A 248 -43.60 14.08 0.46
N SER A 249 -42.69 13.67 1.32
CA SER A 249 -41.63 12.74 0.97
C SER A 249 -41.43 11.65 2.02
N ASN A 250 -40.81 10.53 1.61
CA ASN A 250 -40.41 9.47 2.52
C ASN A 250 -38.99 8.98 2.16
N PRO A 251 -38.00 9.08 3.08
CA PRO A 251 -36.63 8.61 2.84
C PRO A 251 -36.53 7.16 2.37
N GLU A 252 -37.45 6.30 2.83
CA GLU A 252 -37.49 4.88 2.44
C GLU A 252 -37.65 4.68 0.95
N TRP A 253 -38.26 5.64 0.23
CA TRP A 253 -38.38 5.55 -1.22
C TRP A 253 -37.03 5.50 -1.94
N PHE A 254 -36.00 6.11 -1.35
CA PHE A 254 -34.63 6.07 -1.86
C PHE A 254 -33.78 5.00 -1.18
N LEU A 255 -33.93 4.82 0.14
CA LEU A 255 -33.16 3.83 0.92
C LEU A 255 -33.47 2.38 0.49
N SER A 256 -34.71 2.09 0.07
CA SER A 256 -35.12 0.76 -0.35
C SER A 256 -34.66 0.38 -1.77
N LEU A 257 -33.97 1.27 -2.50
CA LEU A 257 -33.56 1.02 -3.88
C LEU A 257 -32.36 0.08 -3.96
N VAL A 258 -32.45 -0.93 -4.81
CA VAL A 258 -31.30 -1.78 -5.16
C VAL A 258 -30.41 -1.09 -6.21
N LYS A 259 -29.15 -1.53 -6.34
CA LYS A 259 -28.15 -0.94 -7.28
C LYS A 259 -28.70 -0.62 -8.68
N PRO A 260 -29.40 -1.52 -9.41
CA PRO A 260 -29.96 -1.21 -10.72
C PRO A 260 -30.96 -0.04 -10.69
N GLN A 261 -31.76 0.08 -9.63
CA GLN A 261 -32.73 1.15 -9.47
C GLN A 261 -32.06 2.49 -9.14
N ILE A 262 -30.98 2.51 -8.35
CA ILE A 262 -30.19 3.74 -8.10
C ILE A 262 -29.54 4.24 -9.40
N ILE A 263 -29.02 3.32 -10.22
CA ILE A 263 -28.48 3.65 -11.55
C ILE A 263 -29.58 4.21 -12.46
N LYS A 264 -30.75 3.57 -12.48
CA LYS A 264 -31.91 4.07 -13.23
C LYS A 264 -32.30 5.46 -12.72
N PHE A 265 -32.45 5.65 -11.41
CA PHE A 265 -32.81 6.92 -10.78
C PHE A 265 -31.91 8.06 -11.24
N MET A 266 -30.59 7.87 -11.19
CA MET A 266 -29.65 8.89 -11.63
C MET A 266 -29.78 9.21 -13.12
N ARG A 267 -30.01 8.20 -13.97
CA ARG A 267 -30.26 8.42 -15.41
C ARG A 267 -31.54 9.20 -15.64
N GLU A 268 -32.63 8.82 -14.98
CA GLU A 268 -33.93 9.51 -15.06
C GLU A 268 -33.82 10.95 -14.58
N LEU A 269 -33.08 11.22 -13.50
CA LEU A 269 -32.89 12.55 -12.96
C LEU A 269 -32.09 13.46 -13.92
N VAL A 270 -31.02 12.91 -14.52
CA VAL A 270 -30.24 13.60 -15.55
C VAL A 270 -31.10 13.88 -16.80
N ASP A 271 -31.92 12.91 -17.21
CA ASP A 271 -32.80 13.02 -18.36
C ASP A 271 -33.91 14.07 -18.16
N ILE A 272 -34.53 14.10 -16.96
CA ILE A 272 -35.51 15.14 -16.59
C ILE A 272 -34.87 16.51 -16.68
N TRP A 273 -33.74 16.69 -16.01
CA TRP A 273 -33.09 17.98 -15.91
C TRP A 273 -32.66 18.54 -17.27
N ASN A 274 -32.10 17.68 -18.12
CA ASN A 274 -31.54 18.12 -19.40
C ASN A 274 -32.59 18.22 -20.50
N TYR A 275 -33.57 17.31 -20.53
CA TYR A 275 -34.46 17.12 -21.67
C TYR A 275 -35.93 17.22 -21.30
N ARG A 276 -36.44 16.37 -20.39
CA ARG A 276 -37.90 16.23 -20.21
C ARG A 276 -38.59 17.43 -19.58
N ALA A 277 -37.93 18.10 -18.62
CA ALA A 277 -38.53 19.25 -17.94
C ALA A 277 -38.58 20.51 -18.82
N GLN A 278 -37.91 20.53 -19.97
CA GLN A 278 -37.83 21.67 -20.91
C GLN A 278 -37.53 23.02 -20.22
N LEU A 279 -36.73 23.00 -19.16
CA LEU A 279 -36.41 24.18 -18.36
C LEU A 279 -35.62 25.21 -19.17
N PRO A 280 -36.07 26.49 -19.22
CA PRO A 280 -35.26 27.57 -19.76
C PRO A 280 -33.93 27.70 -19.01
N SER A 281 -32.88 28.09 -19.72
CA SER A 281 -31.53 28.23 -19.16
C SER A 281 -31.48 29.16 -17.95
N ASP A 282 -32.31 30.21 -17.93
CA ASP A 282 -32.42 31.12 -16.78
C ASP A 282 -32.98 30.41 -15.54
N VAL A 283 -34.06 29.62 -15.70
CA VAL A 283 -34.65 28.85 -14.60
C VAL A 283 -33.66 27.81 -14.07
N LYS A 284 -32.92 27.12 -14.96
CA LYS A 284 -31.85 26.20 -14.55
C LYS A 284 -30.81 26.90 -13.67
N ARG A 285 -30.42 28.13 -14.00
CA ARG A 285 -29.47 28.93 -13.21
C ARG A 285 -30.04 29.41 -11.87
N MET A 286 -31.35 29.65 -11.79
CA MET A 286 -32.00 30.00 -10.52
C MET A 286 -32.05 28.80 -9.57
N ILE A 287 -32.32 27.59 -10.09
CA ILE A 287 -32.31 26.37 -9.28
C ILE A 287 -30.87 25.95 -8.91
N TYR A 288 -29.93 26.03 -9.85
CA TYR A 288 -28.53 25.64 -9.64
C TYR A 288 -27.55 26.74 -10.13
N PRO A 289 -27.28 27.77 -9.31
CA PRO A 289 -26.36 28.85 -9.69
C PRO A 289 -24.88 28.43 -9.64
N PRO A 290 -23.99 29.09 -10.40
CA PRO A 290 -24.26 30.06 -11.47
C PRO A 290 -24.48 29.39 -12.84
N GLY A 291 -24.16 28.10 -12.98
CA GLY A 291 -24.02 27.43 -14.27
C GLY A 291 -25.26 26.67 -14.78
N GLY A 292 -26.26 26.44 -13.93
CA GLY A 292 -27.50 25.74 -14.30
C GLY A 292 -27.36 24.24 -14.60
N ASN A 293 -26.16 23.67 -14.41
CA ASN A 293 -25.91 22.25 -14.64
C ASN A 293 -25.27 21.59 -13.38
N PRO A 294 -26.04 20.78 -12.63
CA PRO A 294 -25.54 20.09 -11.45
C PRO A 294 -24.69 18.84 -11.80
N PHE A 295 -24.72 18.36 -13.05
CA PHE A 295 -24.12 17.11 -13.48
C PHE A 295 -22.78 17.26 -14.21
N VAL A 296 -22.16 18.44 -14.22
CA VAL A 296 -20.89 18.71 -14.93
C VAL A 296 -19.79 17.70 -14.57
N THR A 297 -19.75 17.27 -13.30
CA THR A 297 -18.75 16.32 -12.80
C THR A 297 -19.22 14.86 -12.82
N LEU A 298 -20.41 14.57 -13.34
CA LEU A 298 -20.97 13.22 -13.35
C LEU A 298 -20.31 12.38 -14.44
N ASN A 299 -19.46 11.43 -14.03
CA ASN A 299 -18.99 10.38 -14.91
C ASN A 299 -19.95 9.18 -14.84
N LEU A 300 -20.87 9.09 -15.81
CA LEU A 300 -21.86 8.02 -15.89
C LEU A 300 -21.23 6.63 -15.98
N ASN A 301 -20.10 6.47 -16.67
CA ASN A 301 -19.42 5.16 -16.79
C ASN A 301 -18.85 4.71 -15.44
N SER A 302 -18.21 5.62 -14.70
CA SER A 302 -17.72 5.34 -13.35
C SER A 302 -18.88 5.04 -12.39
N PHE A 303 -19.99 5.77 -12.52
CA PHE A 303 -21.18 5.54 -11.70
C PHE A 303 -21.80 4.15 -11.95
N MET A 304 -21.96 3.75 -13.21
CA MET A 304 -22.54 2.44 -13.55
C MET A 304 -21.69 1.26 -13.07
N ASN A 305 -20.37 1.42 -13.08
CA ASN A 305 -19.42 0.36 -12.74
C ASN A 305 -19.11 0.27 -11.23
N GLU A 306 -19.61 1.19 -10.39
CA GLU A 306 -19.43 1.12 -8.94
C GLU A 306 -20.20 -0.08 -8.36
N ASN A 307 -19.52 -0.89 -7.55
CA ASN A 307 -20.06 -2.12 -6.99
C ASN A 307 -20.60 -1.95 -5.58
N ASN A 308 -20.10 -0.97 -4.83
CA ASN A 308 -20.56 -0.68 -3.48
C ASN A 308 -21.83 0.19 -3.51
N ILE A 309 -22.94 -0.34 -2.98
CA ILE A 309 -24.24 0.35 -2.95
C ILE A 309 -24.22 1.64 -2.12
N THR A 310 -23.49 1.65 -0.99
CA THR A 310 -23.34 2.82 -0.13
C THR A 310 -22.59 3.94 -0.85
N LYS A 311 -21.56 3.61 -1.64
CA LYS A 311 -20.87 4.59 -2.50
C LYS A 311 -21.80 5.14 -3.59
N LEU A 312 -22.61 4.29 -4.23
CA LEU A 312 -23.63 4.74 -5.19
C LEU A 312 -24.64 5.69 -4.54
N GLN A 313 -25.12 5.36 -3.34
CA GLN A 313 -26.02 6.23 -2.57
C GLN A 313 -25.35 7.56 -2.22
N LYS A 314 -24.09 7.55 -1.75
CA LYS A 314 -23.31 8.78 -1.49
C LYS A 314 -23.20 9.67 -2.74
N MET A 315 -22.87 9.07 -3.89
CA MET A 315 -22.75 9.79 -5.16
C MET A 315 -24.10 10.36 -5.60
N ALA A 316 -25.18 9.58 -5.54
CA ALA A 316 -26.52 10.06 -5.90
C ALA A 316 -27.00 11.17 -4.95
N LEU A 317 -26.82 11.00 -3.64
CA LEU A 317 -27.12 11.98 -2.60
C LEU A 317 -26.44 13.32 -2.87
N TYR A 318 -25.15 13.31 -3.24
CA TYR A 318 -24.43 14.52 -3.60
C TYR A 318 -25.13 15.33 -4.72
N TYR A 319 -25.67 14.67 -5.75
CA TYR A 319 -26.41 15.36 -6.81
C TYR A 319 -27.81 15.79 -6.38
N MET A 320 -28.51 14.98 -5.58
CA MET A 320 -29.81 15.34 -5.02
C MET A 320 -29.69 16.62 -4.16
N GLU A 321 -28.73 16.68 -3.24
CA GLU A 321 -28.51 17.85 -2.41
C GLU A 321 -28.18 19.09 -3.23
N ARG A 322 -27.34 18.96 -4.26
CA ARG A 322 -27.02 20.09 -5.15
C ARG A 322 -28.25 20.63 -5.86
N ILE A 323 -29.14 19.78 -6.34
CA ILE A 323 -30.35 20.22 -7.03
C ILE A 323 -31.32 20.90 -6.07
N VAL A 324 -31.47 20.37 -4.86
CA VAL A 324 -32.48 20.83 -3.90
C VAL A 324 -32.02 22.05 -3.09
N LYS A 325 -30.74 22.12 -2.70
CA LYS A 325 -30.25 23.10 -1.71
C LYS A 325 -29.47 24.28 -2.30
N SER A 326 -29.20 24.32 -3.61
CA SER A 326 -28.30 25.34 -4.20
C SER A 326 -28.96 26.67 -4.57
N ALA A 327 -30.29 26.69 -4.73
CA ALA A 327 -31.02 27.91 -5.04
C ALA A 327 -30.97 28.92 -3.87
N GLN A 328 -31.23 30.21 -4.15
CA GLN A 328 -31.22 31.25 -3.11
C GLN A 328 -32.60 31.44 -2.46
N ASP A 329 -33.66 31.15 -3.19
CA ASP A 329 -35.05 31.29 -2.72
C ASP A 329 -35.75 29.94 -2.59
N LYS A 330 -36.80 29.92 -1.76
CA LYS A 330 -37.53 28.71 -1.40
C LYS A 330 -38.29 28.10 -2.59
N ASP A 331 -38.75 28.92 -3.54
CA ASP A 331 -39.57 28.45 -4.67
C ASP A 331 -38.72 27.64 -5.65
N HIS A 332 -37.51 28.10 -5.98
CA HIS A 332 -36.59 27.35 -6.83
C HIS A 332 -35.99 26.12 -6.11
N MET A 333 -35.80 26.17 -4.78
CA MET A 333 -35.47 24.97 -4.00
C MET A 333 -36.59 23.92 -4.09
N ALA A 334 -37.86 24.34 -3.96
CA ALA A 334 -39.02 23.47 -4.10
C ALA A 334 -39.11 22.88 -5.52
N LEU A 335 -38.79 23.67 -6.54
CA LEU A 335 -38.71 23.20 -7.92
C LEU A 335 -37.62 22.12 -8.11
N GLY A 336 -36.45 22.31 -7.49
CA GLY A 336 -35.41 21.28 -7.44
C GLY A 336 -35.89 19.99 -6.75
N ALA A 337 -36.63 20.11 -5.65
CA ALA A 337 -37.21 18.97 -4.95
C ALA A 337 -38.22 18.19 -5.82
N TYR A 338 -39.05 18.88 -6.61
CA TYR A 338 -39.97 18.22 -7.55
C TYR A 338 -39.25 17.35 -8.58
N TYR A 339 -38.09 17.77 -9.09
CA TYR A 339 -37.35 16.94 -10.05
C TYR A 339 -36.73 15.70 -9.40
N VAL A 340 -36.20 15.83 -8.18
CA VAL A 340 -35.68 14.69 -7.41
C VAL A 340 -36.81 13.70 -7.09
N LEU A 341 -37.94 14.17 -6.58
CA LEU A 341 -39.10 13.34 -6.28
C LEU A 341 -39.70 12.72 -7.56
N GLY A 342 -39.76 13.46 -8.66
CA GLY A 342 -40.25 12.98 -9.95
C GLY A 342 -39.41 11.82 -10.47
N ALA A 343 -38.08 11.97 -10.49
CA ALA A 343 -37.17 10.87 -10.84
C ALA A 343 -37.37 9.65 -9.93
N LEU A 344 -37.65 9.87 -8.65
CA LEU A 344 -37.86 8.79 -7.68
C LEU A 344 -39.14 7.99 -7.96
N THR A 345 -40.22 8.66 -8.40
CA THR A 345 -41.46 7.98 -8.79
C THR A 345 -41.28 6.98 -9.94
N LEU A 346 -40.28 7.17 -10.82
CA LEU A 346 -40.01 6.29 -11.97
C LEU A 346 -39.27 5.00 -11.60
N VAL A 347 -38.77 4.91 -10.36
CA VAL A 347 -37.98 3.78 -9.86
C VAL A 347 -38.56 3.13 -8.61
N ASN A 348 -39.42 3.85 -7.87
CA ASN A 348 -40.06 3.37 -6.66
C ASN A 348 -41.61 3.40 -6.78
N PRO A 349 -42.28 2.24 -6.79
CA PRO A 349 -43.74 2.16 -6.92
C PRO A 349 -44.50 2.86 -5.78
N ASN A 350 -43.98 2.82 -4.54
CA ASN A 350 -44.63 3.47 -3.41
C ASN A 350 -44.57 5.00 -3.55
N ALA A 351 -43.45 5.53 -4.06
CA ALA A 351 -43.34 6.95 -4.40
C ALA A 351 -44.32 7.34 -5.52
N ALA A 352 -44.46 6.51 -6.56
CA ALA A 352 -45.41 6.75 -7.65
C ALA A 352 -46.87 6.75 -7.18
N ALA A 353 -47.23 5.83 -6.29
CA ALA A 353 -48.58 5.77 -5.70
C ALA A 353 -48.87 6.96 -4.78
N ALA A 354 -47.86 7.43 -4.04
CA ALA A 354 -47.99 8.58 -3.15
C ALA A 354 -48.01 9.92 -3.89
N LEU A 355 -47.32 10.02 -5.04
CA LEU A 355 -47.23 11.23 -5.87
C LEU A 355 -47.64 10.96 -7.34
N PRO A 356 -48.91 10.57 -7.63
CA PRO A 356 -49.31 10.14 -8.97
C PRO A 356 -49.21 11.24 -10.03
N TRP A 357 -49.52 12.48 -9.65
CA TRP A 357 -49.45 13.66 -10.52
C TRP A 357 -48.00 13.95 -10.96
N LEU A 358 -47.05 13.76 -10.05
CA LEU A 358 -45.63 13.95 -10.34
C LEU A 358 -45.11 12.83 -11.24
N PHE A 359 -45.50 11.58 -10.97
CA PHE A 359 -45.21 10.44 -11.85
C PHE A 359 -45.72 10.69 -13.28
N GLN A 360 -46.97 11.11 -13.42
CA GLN A 360 -47.56 11.42 -14.74
C GLN A 360 -46.82 12.54 -15.47
N SER A 361 -46.25 13.51 -14.75
CA SER A 361 -45.51 14.63 -15.36
C SER A 361 -44.16 14.23 -15.96
N VAL A 362 -43.58 13.10 -15.55
CA VAL A 362 -42.24 12.65 -16.00
C VAL A 362 -42.25 11.27 -16.66
N ALA A 363 -43.37 10.55 -16.66
CA ALA A 363 -43.51 9.24 -17.28
C ALA A 363 -43.36 9.31 -18.81
N TYR A 364 -42.85 8.21 -19.39
CA TYR A 364 -42.76 8.05 -20.84
C TYR A 364 -44.16 7.76 -21.39
N PHE A 365 -44.64 8.59 -22.33
CA PHE A 365 -45.86 8.36 -23.09
C PHE A 365 -45.55 7.79 -24.47
#